data_AF-A0A484K7G7-F1
#
_entry.id   AF-A0A484K7G7-F1
#
_cell.length_a   1.000
_cell.length_b   1.000
_cell.length_c   1.000
_cell.angle_alpha   90.00
_cell.angle_beta   90.00
_cell.angle_gamma   90.00
#
_symmetry.space_group_name_H-M   'P 1'
#
loop_
_entity.id
_entity.type
_entity.pdbx_description
1 polymer ?
#
loop_
_entity_poly.entity_id
_entity_poly.type
_entity_poly.pdbx_seq_one_letter_code
_entity_poly.pdbx_strand_id
1 'polypeptide(L)'
;MNEIACSIIYLNLTDCVIRKVGILECAKDLWNKLDELYTETSLPNKIFLLEKFFKFRLDMSKDIEENLDVFTKLISDIKLTGDKHIDDYTPIALLNAIPDSYSDVKSAIKYEFGSS
;
A
#
# COMPACT_ATOMS: atom_id res chain seq x y z
N MET A 1 22.96 -24.77 14.84
CA MET A 1 22.33 -23.47 15.16
C MET A 1 21.20 -23.10 14.19
N ASN A 2 21.29 -23.44 12.89
CA ASN A 2 20.20 -23.23 11.91
C ASN A 2 18.98 -24.16 12.08
N GLU A 3 19.20 -25.40 12.50
CA GLU A 3 18.14 -26.43 12.57
C GLU A 3 17.05 -26.11 13.61
N ILE A 4 17.44 -25.61 14.79
CA ILE A 4 16.51 -25.18 15.84
C ILE A 4 15.63 -24.03 15.34
N ALA A 5 16.21 -23.08 14.61
CA ALA A 5 15.47 -21.96 14.04
C ALA A 5 14.46 -22.44 12.97
N CYS A 6 14.84 -23.38 12.09
CA CYS A 6 13.91 -24.03 11.17
C CYS A 6 12.74 -24.67 11.92
N SER A 7 13.04 -25.51 12.91
CA SER A 7 12.00 -26.23 13.66
C SER A 7 11.04 -25.27 14.36
N ILE A 8 11.55 -24.20 14.98
CA ILE A 8 10.70 -23.18 15.60
C ILE A 8 9.81 -22.50 14.57
N ILE A 9 10.34 -22.11 13.40
CA ILE A 9 9.53 -21.49 12.36
C ILE A 9 8.43 -22.46 11.90
N TYR A 10 8.77 -23.71 11.58
CA TYR A 10 7.79 -24.73 11.17
C TYR A 10 6.69 -24.99 12.19
N LEU A 11 7.04 -25.04 13.48
CA LEU A 11 6.07 -25.25 14.56
C LEU A 11 5.05 -24.10 14.68
N ASN A 12 5.36 -22.93 14.14
CA ASN A 12 4.47 -21.76 14.12
C ASN A 12 3.71 -21.60 12.79
N LEU A 13 3.87 -22.51 11.83
CA LEU A 13 3.14 -22.49 10.56
C LEU A 13 1.96 -23.47 10.58
N THR A 14 0.89 -23.12 9.87
CA THR A 14 -0.23 -24.05 9.66
C THR A 14 0.08 -25.00 8.50
N ASP A 15 -0.57 -26.18 8.46
CA ASP A 15 -0.34 -27.20 7.43
C ASP A 15 -0.50 -26.68 5.99
N CYS A 16 -1.37 -25.70 5.78
CA CYS A 16 -1.56 -25.10 4.46
C CYS A 16 -0.39 -24.23 4.03
N VAL A 17 0.33 -23.61 4.97
CA VAL A 17 1.52 -22.80 4.72
C VAL A 17 2.73 -23.71 4.53
N ILE A 18 2.87 -24.75 5.36
CA ILE A 18 3.93 -25.76 5.25
C ILE A 18 3.92 -26.40 3.85
N ARG A 19 2.74 -26.73 3.30
CA ARG A 19 2.61 -27.25 1.93
C ARG A 19 3.06 -26.27 0.85
N LYS A 20 2.98 -24.96 1.09
CA LYS A 20 3.38 -23.92 0.13
C LYS A 20 4.87 -23.61 0.20
N VAL A 21 5.46 -23.58 1.41
CA VAL A 21 6.91 -23.33 1.59
C VAL A 21 7.77 -24.55 1.27
N GLY A 22 7.22 -25.76 1.43
CA GLY A 22 7.99 -27.01 1.32
C GLY A 22 8.84 -27.30 2.56
N ILE A 23 9.60 -28.39 2.53
CA ILE A 23 10.54 -28.76 3.59
C ILE A 23 11.92 -28.20 3.22
N LEU A 24 12.42 -27.29 4.04
CA LEU A 24 13.65 -26.53 3.87
C LEU A 24 14.50 -26.69 5.14
N GLU A 25 15.77 -27.03 4.95
CA GLU A 25 16.71 -27.32 6.06
C GLU A 25 17.42 -26.06 6.61
N CYS A 26 17.18 -24.91 5.97
CA CYS A 26 17.81 -23.64 6.29
C CYS A 26 16.76 -22.59 6.69
N ALA A 27 16.94 -22.01 7.88
CA ALA A 27 15.97 -21.08 8.45
C ALA A 27 15.87 -19.79 7.62
N LYS A 28 17.00 -19.39 7.03
CA LYS A 28 17.07 -18.25 6.10
C LYS A 28 16.27 -18.52 4.84
N ASP A 29 16.39 -19.71 4.25
CA ASP A 29 15.70 -20.05 3.01
C ASP A 29 14.19 -20.22 3.26
N LEU A 30 13.82 -20.79 4.41
CA LEU A 30 12.43 -20.84 4.88
C LEU A 30 11.84 -19.45 5.10
N TRP A 31 12.58 -18.55 5.75
CA TRP A 31 12.17 -17.17 5.95
C TRP A 31 12.01 -16.43 4.62
N ASN A 32 12.97 -16.56 3.70
CA ASN A 32 12.88 -15.96 2.37
C ASN A 32 11.69 -16.51 1.57
N LYS A 33 11.36 -17.80 1.69
CA LYS A 33 10.21 -18.40 1.00
C LYS A 33 8.88 -17.91 1.57
N LEU A 34 8.80 -17.76 2.88
CA LEU A 34 7.65 -17.13 3.55
C LEU A 34 7.53 -15.67 3.11
N ASP A 35 8.64 -14.96 3.06
CA ASP A 35 8.70 -13.58 2.58
C ASP A 35 8.21 -13.50 1.14
N GLU A 36 8.69 -14.33 0.20
CA GLU A 36 8.17 -14.39 -1.17
C GLU A 36 6.66 -14.70 -1.23
N LEU A 37 6.20 -15.76 -0.54
CA LEU A 37 4.80 -16.21 -0.58
C LEU A 37 3.82 -15.16 -0.05
N TYR A 38 4.23 -14.40 0.97
CA TYR A 38 3.38 -13.41 1.61
C TYR A 38 3.65 -11.98 1.15
N THR A 39 4.80 -11.72 0.54
CA THR A 39 5.13 -10.47 -0.14
C THR A 39 4.57 -10.45 -1.56
N GLU A 40 4.42 -11.57 -2.28
CA GLU A 40 3.68 -11.58 -3.56
C GLU A 40 2.17 -11.39 -3.36
N THR A 41 1.59 -11.83 -2.23
CA THR A 41 0.23 -11.39 -1.85
C THR A 41 0.12 -9.89 -1.57
N SER A 42 1.24 -9.17 -1.46
CA SER A 42 1.22 -7.70 -1.48
C SER A 42 0.90 -7.15 -2.87
N LEU A 43 1.15 -7.84 -3.99
CA LEU A 43 0.91 -7.27 -5.31
C LEU A 43 -0.59 -7.07 -5.61
N PRO A 44 -1.48 -8.06 -5.41
CA PRO A 44 -2.92 -7.83 -5.51
C PRO A 44 -3.43 -6.79 -4.51
N ASN A 45 -2.91 -6.80 -3.27
CA ASN A 45 -3.26 -5.82 -2.24
C ASN A 45 -2.81 -4.39 -2.63
N LYS A 46 -1.60 -4.26 -3.16
CA LYS A 46 -1.02 -3.03 -3.68
C LYS A 46 -1.82 -2.51 -4.87
N ILE A 47 -2.16 -3.37 -5.83
CA ILE A 47 -3.02 -3.01 -6.97
C ILE A 47 -4.37 -2.50 -6.47
N PHE A 48 -4.99 -3.19 -5.50
CA PHE A 48 -6.24 -2.76 -4.89
C PHE A 48 -6.12 -1.38 -4.20
N LEU A 49 -5.04 -1.16 -3.45
CA LEU A 49 -4.78 0.13 -2.79
C LEU A 49 -4.53 1.25 -3.80
N LEU A 50 -3.74 0.99 -4.85
CA LEU A 50 -3.51 1.94 -5.95
C LEU A 50 -4.81 2.27 -6.68
N GLU A 51 -5.65 1.28 -6.96
CA GLU A 51 -6.95 1.49 -7.57
C GLU A 51 -7.83 2.39 -6.69
N LYS A 52 -7.89 2.12 -5.38
CA LYS A 52 -8.63 2.94 -4.42
C LYS A 52 -8.08 4.37 -4.32
N PHE A 53 -6.76 4.52 -4.37
CA PHE A 53 -6.07 5.81 -4.35
C PHE A 53 -6.41 6.66 -5.58
N PHE A 54 -6.28 6.12 -6.80
CA PHE A 54 -6.61 6.87 -8.03
C PHE A 54 -8.11 7.16 -8.20
N LYS A 55 -8.96 6.32 -7.62
CA LYS A 55 -10.42 6.51 -7.59
C LYS A 55 -10.91 7.35 -6.40
N PHE A 56 -10.04 7.76 -5.49
CA PHE A 56 -10.43 8.55 -4.33
C PHE A 56 -11.10 9.86 -4.77
N ARG A 57 -12.20 10.22 -4.12
CA ARG A 57 -12.95 11.46 -4.31
C ARG A 57 -13.32 12.01 -2.94
N LEU A 58 -13.35 13.32 -2.80
CA LEU A 58 -13.79 13.95 -1.57
C LEU A 58 -15.27 13.61 -1.32
N ASP A 59 -15.54 13.12 -0.12
CA ASP A 59 -16.88 12.90 0.38
C ASP A 59 -17.42 14.21 0.93
N MET A 60 -18.40 14.79 0.23
CA MET A 60 -19.02 16.07 0.58
C MET A 60 -19.86 16.02 1.85
N SER A 61 -20.12 14.82 2.39
CA SER A 61 -20.80 14.66 3.69
C SER A 61 -19.85 14.75 4.88
N LYS A 62 -18.54 14.68 4.64
CA LYS A 62 -17.47 14.72 5.64
C LYS A 62 -16.76 16.05 5.61
N ASP A 63 -16.09 16.39 6.70
CA ASP A 63 -15.19 17.53 6.69
C ASP A 63 -13.93 17.24 5.87
N ILE A 64 -13.17 18.31 5.57
CA ILE A 64 -11.98 18.19 4.73
C ILE A 64 -10.85 17.44 5.45
N GLU A 65 -10.77 17.53 6.78
CA GLU A 65 -9.74 16.90 7.59
C GLU A 65 -9.95 15.38 7.64
N GLU A 66 -11.19 14.92 7.82
CA GLU A 66 -11.58 13.52 7.73
C GLU A 66 -11.27 12.93 6.35
N ASN A 67 -11.54 13.68 5.28
CA ASN A 67 -11.19 13.25 3.93
C ASN A 67 -9.66 13.12 3.75
N LEU A 68 -8.89 14.07 4.27
CA LEU A 68 -7.43 14.06 4.19
C LEU A 68 -6.81 12.96 5.06
N ASP A 69 -7.40 12.63 6.22
CA ASP A 69 -6.97 11.50 7.04
C ASP A 69 -7.13 10.18 6.26
N VAL A 70 -8.28 9.96 5.64
CA VAL A 70 -8.54 8.78 4.79
C VAL A 70 -7.53 8.69 3.64
N PHE A 71 -7.24 9.83 2.99
CA PHE A 71 -6.30 9.88 1.88
C PHE A 71 -4.84 9.63 2.34
N THR A 72 -4.43 10.21 3.46
CA THR A 72 -3.08 10.04 4.03
C THR A 72 -2.87 8.60 4.52
N LYS A 73 -3.93 7.99 5.05
CA LYS A 73 -3.93 6.57 5.41
C LYS A 73 -3.73 5.68 4.19
N LEU A 74 -4.40 5.98 3.06
CA LEU A 74 -4.18 5.25 1.80
C LEU A 74 -2.73 5.32 1.32
N ILE A 75 -2.11 6.51 1.37
CA ILE A 75 -0.69 6.68 1.03
C ILE A 75 0.19 5.83 1.94
N SER A 76 -0.07 5.85 3.25
CA SER A 76 0.68 5.09 4.25
C SER A 76 0.57 3.58 4.01
N ASP A 77 -0.64 3.08 3.76
CA ASP A 77 -0.89 1.67 3.44
C ASP A 77 -0.16 1.25 2.15
N ILE A 78 -0.10 2.11 1.14
CA ILE A 78 0.66 1.86 -0.11
C ILE A 78 2.16 1.83 0.17
N LYS A 79 2.70 2.75 0.98
CA LYS A 79 4.14 2.73 1.35
C LYS A 79 4.53 1.46 2.09
N LEU A 80 3.63 0.91 2.93
CA LEU A 80 3.84 -0.37 3.59
C LEU A 80 3.93 -1.55 2.62
N THR A 81 3.42 -1.43 1.39
CA THR A 81 3.63 -2.44 0.32
C THR A 81 5.02 -2.37 -0.33
N GLY A 82 5.89 -1.46 0.11
CA GLY A 82 7.22 -1.25 -0.46
C GLY A 82 7.22 -0.31 -1.69
N ASP A 83 6.10 0.34 -2.00
CA ASP A 83 6.06 1.35 -3.06
C ASP A 83 6.72 2.65 -2.62
N LYS A 84 7.77 3.05 -3.35
CA LYS A 84 8.56 4.27 -3.09
C LYS A 84 8.19 5.45 -4.00
N HIS A 85 7.28 5.24 -4.96
CA HIS A 85 6.95 6.20 -6.01
C HIS A 85 5.59 6.88 -5.79
N ILE A 86 4.81 6.43 -4.80
CA ILE A 86 3.48 7.01 -4.52
C ILE A 86 3.51 8.52 -4.28
N ASP A 87 4.60 9.05 -3.72
CA ASP A 87 4.76 10.48 -3.47
C ASP A 87 4.79 11.30 -4.77
N ASP A 88 5.29 10.75 -5.88
CA ASP A 88 5.35 11.41 -7.19
C ASP A 88 3.93 11.62 -7.79
N TYR A 89 3.00 10.72 -7.46
CA TYR A 89 1.62 10.75 -7.96
C TYR A 89 0.62 11.37 -6.97
N THR A 90 1.03 11.57 -5.71
CA THR A 90 0.18 12.14 -4.65
C THR A 90 -0.45 13.49 -5.01
N PRO A 91 0.32 14.48 -5.52
CA PRO A 91 -0.26 15.79 -5.85
C PRO A 91 -1.36 15.71 -6.91
N ILE A 92 -1.13 14.94 -7.98
CA ILE A 92 -2.10 14.81 -9.08
C ILE A 92 -3.32 13.98 -8.66
N ALA A 93 -3.14 12.95 -7.83
CA ALA A 93 -4.24 12.16 -7.29
C ALA A 93 -5.14 13.00 -6.38
N LEU A 94 -4.56 13.81 -5.49
CA LEU A 94 -5.31 14.72 -4.62
C LEU A 94 -6.07 15.76 -5.45
N LEU A 95 -5.43 16.35 -6.46
CA LEU A 95 -6.09 17.32 -7.35
C LEU A 95 -7.28 16.69 -8.09
N ASN A 96 -7.17 15.41 -8.48
CA ASN A 96 -8.25 14.67 -9.13
C ASN A 96 -9.35 14.18 -8.17
N ALA A 97 -9.09 14.18 -6.86
CA ALA A 97 -10.08 13.83 -5.85
C ALA A 97 -11.10 14.96 -5.61
N ILE A 98 -10.72 16.20 -5.92
CA ILE A 98 -11.58 17.37 -5.77
C ILE A 98 -12.75 17.29 -6.76
N PRO A 99 -14.01 17.38 -6.30
CA PRO A 99 -15.18 17.38 -7.17
C PRO A 99 -15.18 18.54 -8.16
N ASP A 100 -15.78 18.34 -9.33
CA ASP A 100 -15.84 19.36 -10.38
C ASP A 100 -16.64 20.61 -9.97
N SER A 101 -17.50 20.51 -8.94
CA SER A 101 -18.15 21.67 -8.32
C SER A 101 -17.17 22.68 -7.73
N TYR A 102 -15.92 22.26 -7.47
CA TYR A 102 -14.81 23.10 -7.00
C TYR A 102 -13.75 23.29 -8.10
N SER A 103 -14.16 23.31 -9.38
CA SER A 103 -13.27 23.49 -10.53
C SER A 103 -12.40 24.77 -10.42
N ASP A 104 -12.92 25.83 -9.82
CA ASP A 104 -12.17 27.08 -9.61
C ASP A 104 -10.99 26.86 -8.66
N VAL A 105 -11.20 26.14 -7.56
CA VAL A 105 -10.14 25.76 -6.61
C VAL A 105 -9.11 24.87 -7.28
N LYS A 106 -9.56 23.89 -8.07
CA LYS A 106 -8.69 23.00 -8.85
C LYS A 106 -7.81 23.78 -9.83
N SER A 107 -8.36 24.81 -10.46
CA SER A 107 -7.65 25.66 -11.42
C SER A 107 -6.63 26.58 -10.73
N ALA A 108 -7.02 27.20 -9.61
CA ALA A 108 -6.12 28.01 -8.79
C ALA A 108 -4.89 27.20 -8.35
N ILE A 109 -5.10 26.02 -7.77
CA ILE A 109 -3.99 25.15 -7.32
C ILE A 109 -3.08 24.75 -8.48
N LYS A 110 -3.64 24.47 -9.66
CA LYS A 110 -2.86 24.01 -10.82
C LYS A 110 -2.01 25.11 -11.46
N TYR A 111 -2.48 26.35 -11.50
CA TYR A 111 -1.85 27.43 -12.28
C TYR A 111 -1.22 28.54 -11.41
N GLU A 112 -1.70 28.79 -10.18
CA GLU A 112 -1.09 29.80 -9.31
C GLU A 112 0.23 29.32 -8.70
N PHE A 113 0.41 28.02 -8.45
CA PHE A 113 1.68 27.46 -7.93
C PHE A 113 2.72 27.17 -9.03
N GLY A 114 2.36 27.24 -10.31
CA GLY A 114 3.29 27.08 -11.45
C GLY A 114 3.87 28.40 -11.96
N SER A 115 3.53 29.53 -11.31
CA SER A 115 3.84 30.89 -11.77
C SER A 115 4.95 31.59 -10.96
N SER A 116 5.71 30.87 -10.14
CA SER A 116 6.79 31.42 -9.30
C SER A 116 8.13 30.75 -9.55
#